data_AF-A0A926NEQ6-F1
#
_entry.id   AF-A0A926NEQ6-F1
#
_cell.length_a   1.000
_cell.length_b   1.000
_cell.length_c   1.000
_cell.angle_alpha   90.00
_cell.angle_beta   90.00
_cell.angle_gamma   90.00
#
_symmetry.space_group_name_H-M   'P 1'
#
loop_
_entity.id
_entity.type
_entity.pdbx_description
1 polymer ?
#
loop_
_entity_poly.entity_id
_entity_poly.type
_entity_poly.pdbx_seq_one_letter_code
_entity_poly.pdbx_strand_id
1 'polypeptide(L)'
;MMEYWVLWGIALYLVMFFLFKTLSRYFGKYYHNKAVHLVVLVENSGHAIEWTIRSYHFWNHARGRKGTITCIDTGSVDDTLDILKRLQQRYDNLEIIQFHNHVNADDAIQGWLTAQELKEKWIVLDLRKGESKKRKEKDSA
;
A
#
# COMPACT_ATOMS: atom_id res chain seq x y z
N MET A 1 48.90 18.34 5.32
CA MET A 1 48.04 17.40 6.08
C MET A 1 46.55 17.77 6.08
N MET A 2 46.16 19.05 5.97
CA MET A 2 44.73 19.46 5.97
C MET A 2 44.00 19.21 4.64
N GLU A 3 44.70 19.14 3.51
CA GLU A 3 44.12 19.00 2.17
C GLU A 3 43.47 17.63 1.93
N TYR A 4 43.95 16.58 2.60
CA TYR A 4 43.41 15.22 2.45
C TYR A 4 41.98 15.09 2.97
N TRP A 5 41.61 15.82 4.03
CA TRP A 5 40.25 15.77 4.60
C TRP A 5 39.19 16.27 3.63
N VAL A 6 39.52 17.30 2.85
CA VAL A 6 38.63 17.83 1.81
C VAL A 6 38.45 16.81 0.69
N LEU A 7 39.54 16.17 0.25
CA LEU A 7 39.48 15.13 -0.78
C LEU A 7 38.67 13.91 -0.34
N TRP A 8 38.83 13.47 0.92
CA TRP A 8 38.02 12.40 1.50
C TRP A 8 36.54 12.78 1.61
N GLY A 9 36.23 14.04 1.96
CA GLY A 9 34.85 14.54 1.99
C GLY A 9 34.19 14.52 0.62
N ILE A 10 34.89 14.97 -0.43
CA ILE A 10 34.40 14.95 -1.81
C ILE A 10 34.21 13.51 -2.29
N ALA A 11 35.19 12.63 -2.03
CA ALA A 11 35.11 11.22 -2.40
C ALA A 11 33.90 10.53 -1.72
N LEU A 12 33.71 10.77 -0.42
CA LEU A 12 32.57 10.23 0.33
C LEU A 12 31.24 10.73 -0.25
N TYR A 13 31.14 12.03 -0.57
CA TYR A 13 29.94 12.60 -1.17
C TYR A 13 29.58 11.95 -2.51
N LEU A 14 30.58 11.76 -3.39
CA LEU A 14 30.38 11.12 -4.69
C LEU A 14 29.93 9.66 -4.53
N VAL A 15 30.53 8.91 -3.59
CA VAL A 15 30.12 7.53 -3.28
C VAL A 15 28.68 7.49 -2.76
N MET A 16 28.32 8.39 -1.84
CA MET A 16 26.96 8.47 -1.30
C MET A 16 25.94 8.83 -2.37
N PHE A 17 26.26 9.78 -3.24
CA PHE A 17 25.42 10.17 -4.37
C PHE A 17 25.21 9.00 -5.34
N PHE A 18 26.28 8.26 -5.65
CA PHE A 18 26.21 7.12 -6.56
C PHE A 18 25.42 5.95 -5.95
N LEU A 19 25.62 5.69 -4.65
CA LEU A 19 24.82 4.72 -3.88
C LEU A 19 23.35 5.11 -3.89
N PHE A 20 23.01 6.37 -3.58
CA PHE A 20 21.63 6.85 -3.60
C PHE A 20 20.98 6.71 -4.98
N LYS A 21 21.69 7.10 -6.05
CA LYS A 21 21.22 6.98 -7.44
C LYS A 21 21.07 5.51 -7.88
N THR A 22 21.94 4.63 -7.41
CA THR A 22 21.90 3.19 -7.74
C THR A 22 20.78 2.50 -6.97
N LEU A 23 20.64 2.82 -5.69
CA LEU A 23 19.59 2.33 -4.82
C LEU A 23 18.20 2.78 -5.32
N SER A 24 18.06 4.06 -5.69
CA SER A 24 16.86 4.60 -6.32
C SER A 24 16.50 3.87 -7.62
N ARG A 25 17.49 3.53 -8.46
CA ARG A 25 17.28 2.74 -9.69
C ARG A 25 16.90 1.29 -9.39
N TYR A 26 17.51 0.66 -8.38
CA TYR A 26 17.18 -0.71 -7.99
C TYR A 26 15.76 -0.82 -7.43
N PHE A 27 15.37 0.09 -6.53
CA PHE A 27 14.00 0.15 -6.02
C PHE A 27 12.99 0.57 -7.10
N GLY A 28 13.39 1.37 -8.08
CA GLY A 28 12.55 1.74 -9.23
C GLY A 28 12.24 0.57 -10.17
N LYS A 29 13.12 -0.43 -10.27
CA LYS A 29 12.92 -1.62 -11.13
C LYS A 29 12.07 -2.71 -10.48
N TYR A 30 12.17 -2.92 -9.17
CA TYR A 30 11.42 -3.96 -8.47
C TYR A 30 9.90 -3.71 -8.41
N TYR A 31 9.45 -2.48 -8.67
CA TYR A 31 8.05 -2.09 -8.60
C TYR A 31 7.59 -1.39 -9.89
N HIS A 32 7.86 -2.04 -11.04
CA HIS A 32 7.30 -1.64 -12.34
C HIS A 32 5.78 -1.93 -12.47
N ASN A 33 5.06 -1.98 -11.34
CA ASN A 33 3.61 -1.94 -11.35
C ASN A 33 3.19 -0.49 -11.42
N LYS A 34 2.68 -0.09 -12.58
CA LYS A 34 1.87 1.12 -12.83
C LYS A 34 0.56 1.12 -12.01
N ALA A 35 0.50 0.39 -10.90
CA ALA A 35 -0.70 0.33 -10.09
C ALA A 35 -0.83 1.64 -9.33
N VAL A 36 -1.67 2.52 -9.88
CA VAL A 36 -2.01 3.82 -9.28
C VAL A 36 -3.03 3.62 -8.16
N HIS A 37 -3.72 2.47 -8.14
CA HIS A 37 -4.81 2.19 -7.21
C HIS A 37 -4.50 1.00 -6.29
N LEU A 38 -4.53 1.24 -4.98
CA LEU A 38 -4.44 0.20 -3.95
C LEU A 38 -5.84 -0.06 -3.37
N VAL A 39 -6.33 -1.30 -3.46
CA VAL A 39 -7.57 -1.72 -2.82
C VAL A 39 -7.22 -2.53 -1.58
N VAL A 40 -7.71 -2.14 -0.41
CA VAL A 40 -7.43 -2.83 0.85
C VAL A 40 -8.72 -3.34 1.45
N LEU A 41 -8.80 -4.66 1.63
CA LEU A 41 -9.91 -5.32 2.32
C LEU A 41 -9.57 -5.39 3.81
N VAL A 42 -10.46 -4.88 4.65
CA VAL A 42 -10.21 -4.74 6.08
C VAL A 42 -11.35 -5.37 6.88
N GLU A 43 -10.96 -6.19 7.86
CA GLU A 43 -11.85 -6.72 8.88
C GLU A 43 -11.07 -6.83 10.18
N ASN A 44 -11.46 -6.07 11.20
CA ASN A 44 -10.89 -6.11 12.55
C ASN A 44 -9.34 -5.95 12.60
N SER A 45 -8.81 -5.02 11.79
CA SER A 45 -7.37 -4.89 11.50
C SER A 45 -6.86 -3.44 11.57
N GLY A 46 -7.39 -2.64 12.51
CA GLY A 46 -7.10 -1.21 12.68
C GLY A 46 -5.62 -0.80 12.68
N HIS A 47 -4.76 -1.51 13.40
CA HIS A 47 -3.32 -1.17 13.45
C HIS A 47 -2.59 -1.52 12.14
N ALA A 48 -2.99 -2.61 11.47
CA ALA A 48 -2.38 -3.01 10.20
C ALA A 48 -2.74 -2.02 9.09
N ILE A 49 -4.00 -1.58 9.04
CA ILE A 49 -4.46 -0.65 8.01
C ILE A 49 -3.79 0.72 8.12
N GLU A 50 -3.56 1.23 9.33
CA GLU A 50 -2.87 2.51 9.52
C GLU A 50 -1.45 2.47 8.94
N TRP A 51 -0.67 1.44 9.29
CA TRP A 51 0.70 1.28 8.80
C TRP A 51 0.74 1.11 7.28
N THR A 52 -0.20 0.36 6.71
CA THR A 52 -0.32 0.17 5.26
C THR A 52 -0.56 1.49 4.55
N ILE A 53 -1.56 2.28 4.98
CA ILE A 53 -1.91 3.56 4.36
C ILE A 53 -0.76 4.56 4.48
N ARG A 54 -0.16 4.69 5.68
CA ARG A 54 0.97 5.60 5.92
C ARG A 54 2.17 5.26 5.06
N SER A 55 2.50 3.97 4.97
CA SER A 55 3.63 3.51 4.15
C SER A 55 3.35 3.75 2.67
N TYR A 56 2.15 3.44 2.18
CA TYR A 56 1.78 3.64 0.79
C TYR A 56 1.88 5.12 0.38
N HIS A 57 1.34 6.03 1.19
CA HIS A 57 1.44 7.47 0.94
C HIS A 57 2.89 7.96 0.97
N PHE A 58 3.68 7.53 1.94
CA PHE A 58 5.10 7.91 2.02
C PHE A 58 5.86 7.49 0.76
N TRP A 59 5.67 6.24 0.31
CA TRP A 59 6.33 5.72 -0.88
C TRP A 59 5.84 6.39 -2.16
N ASN A 60 4.56 6.71 -2.28
CA ASN A 60 4.03 7.40 -3.45
C ASN A 60 4.45 8.87 -3.52
N HIS A 61 4.47 9.57 -2.38
CA HIS A 61 4.96 10.94 -2.30
C HIS A 61 6.45 11.02 -2.66
N ALA A 62 7.28 10.12 -2.13
CA ALA A 62 8.70 10.01 -2.48
C ALA A 62 8.93 9.74 -3.99
N ARG A 63 7.92 9.19 -4.67
CA ARG A 63 7.94 8.91 -6.13
C ARG A 63 7.28 10.00 -6.96
N GLY A 64 6.75 11.06 -6.35
CA GLY A 64 6.00 12.12 -7.04
C GLY A 64 4.70 11.64 -7.69
N ARG A 65 4.12 10.53 -7.22
CA ARG A 65 2.87 9.96 -7.76
C ARG A 65 1.71 10.22 -6.81
N LYS A 66 0.55 10.58 -7.38
CA LYS A 66 -0.73 10.58 -6.66
C LYS A 66 -1.34 9.19 -6.79
N GLY A 67 -1.10 8.32 -5.81
CA GLY A 67 -1.80 7.04 -5.73
C GLY A 67 -3.15 7.21 -5.05
N THR A 68 -4.12 6.42 -5.48
CA THR A 68 -5.46 6.33 -4.91
C THR A 68 -5.54 5.07 -4.04
N ILE A 69 -6.20 5.16 -2.90
CA ILE A 69 -6.46 4.01 -2.03
C ILE A 69 -7.97 3.89 -1.86
N THR A 70 -8.52 2.69 -2.08
CA THR A 70 -9.88 2.35 -1.64
C THR A 70 -9.79 1.31 -0.54
N CYS A 71 -10.31 1.65 0.64
CA CYS A 71 -10.49 0.71 1.74
C CYS A 71 -11.91 0.17 1.72
N ILE A 72 -12.02 -1.15 1.68
CA ILE A 72 -13.28 -1.87 1.75
C ILE A 72 -13.36 -2.51 3.13
N ASP A 73 -14.27 -2.02 3.96
CA ASP A 73 -14.59 -2.59 5.27
C ASP A 73 -15.70 -3.63 5.11
N THR A 74 -15.40 -4.89 5.42
CA THR A 74 -16.31 -6.03 5.26
C THR A 74 -17.17 -6.29 6.50
N GLY A 75 -17.20 -5.36 7.46
CA GLY A 75 -18.04 -5.47 8.66
C GLY A 75 -17.23 -5.53 9.95
N SER A 76 -16.21 -4.68 10.08
CA SER A 76 -15.44 -4.56 11.31
C SER A 76 -16.34 -4.18 12.49
N VAL A 77 -16.15 -4.86 13.62
CA VAL A 77 -16.88 -4.60 14.89
C VAL A 77 -16.03 -3.77 15.85
N ASP A 78 -14.75 -3.57 15.53
CA ASP A 78 -13.77 -2.84 16.32
C ASP A 78 -13.61 -1.38 15.88
N ASP A 79 -12.68 -0.66 16.52
CA ASP A 79 -12.35 0.75 16.25
C ASP A 79 -11.74 1.00 14.85
N THR A 80 -11.66 -0.02 13.98
CA THR A 80 -11.10 0.10 12.63
C THR A 80 -11.78 1.20 11.81
N LEU A 81 -13.09 1.34 11.95
CA LEU A 81 -13.85 2.35 11.21
C LEU A 81 -13.51 3.79 11.64
N ASP A 82 -13.27 4.00 12.93
CA ASP A 82 -12.84 5.29 13.46
C ASP A 82 -11.42 5.64 13.02
N ILE A 83 -10.53 4.64 12.97
CA ILE A 83 -9.18 4.79 12.40
C ILE A 83 -9.25 5.16 10.92
N LEU A 84 -10.07 4.47 10.13
CA LEU A 84 -10.27 4.75 8.71
C LEU A 84 -10.78 6.18 8.48
N LYS A 85 -11.79 6.62 9.23
CA LYS A 85 -12.31 8.01 9.13
C LYS A 85 -11.24 9.06 9.44
N ARG A 86 -10.41 8.84 10.47
CA ARG A 86 -9.28 9.73 10.80
C ARG A 86 -8.27 9.78 9.66
N LEU A 87 -7.99 8.63 9.04
CA LEU A 87 -7.08 8.56 7.90
C LEU A 87 -7.65 9.25 6.65
N GLN A 88 -8.96 9.18 6.44
CA GLN A 88 -9.63 9.86 5.32
C GLN A 88 -9.49 11.38 5.42
N GLN A 89 -9.59 11.94 6.63
CA GLN A 89 -9.37 13.38 6.86
C GLN A 89 -7.93 13.81 6.61
N ARG A 90 -6.96 12.89 6.71
CA ARG A 90 -5.54 13.16 6.53
C ARG A 90 -5.07 12.95 5.09
N TYR A 91 -5.77 12.11 4.33
CA TYR A 91 -5.36 11.66 3.02
C TYR A 91 -6.53 11.82 2.03
N ASP A 92 -6.50 12.89 1.24
CA ASP A 92 -7.58 13.25 0.30
C ASP A 92 -7.85 12.20 -0.79
N ASN A 93 -6.90 11.29 -1.04
CA ASN A 93 -7.01 10.23 -2.05
C ASN A 93 -7.44 8.88 -1.45
N LEU A 94 -8.00 8.88 -0.24
CA LEU A 94 -8.50 7.69 0.45
C LEU A 94 -10.03 7.62 0.37
N GLU A 95 -10.54 6.58 -0.27
CA GLU A 95 -11.95 6.25 -0.33
C GLU A 95 -12.27 5.11 0.64
N ILE A 96 -13.41 5.17 1.32
CA ILE A 96 -13.88 4.12 2.23
C ILE A 96 -15.23 3.59 1.73
N ILE A 97 -15.30 2.29 1.52
CA ILE A 97 -16.51 1.55 1.13
C ILE A 97 -16.86 0.60 2.28
N GLN A 98 -18.11 0.63 2.73
CA GLN A 98 -18.59 -0.23 3.81
C GLN A 98 -19.62 -1.22 3.26
N PHE A 99 -19.37 -2.51 3.43
CA PHE A 99 -20.31 -3.57 3.08
C PHE A 99 -20.95 -4.15 4.35
N HIS A 100 -21.62 -3.30 5.14
CA HIS A 100 -22.14 -3.66 6.47
C HIS A 100 -23.33 -4.65 6.45
N ASN A 101 -23.91 -4.96 5.28
CA ASN A 101 -25.17 -5.72 5.18
C ASN A 101 -25.24 -6.72 4.00
N HIS A 102 -24.11 -7.05 3.37
CA HIS A 102 -24.13 -8.05 2.30
C HIS A 102 -23.97 -9.46 2.88
N VAL A 103 -24.99 -10.30 2.66
CA VAL A 103 -24.98 -11.73 3.01
C VAL A 103 -23.75 -12.46 2.44
N ASN A 104 -23.19 -11.95 1.34
CA ASN A 104 -21.88 -12.32 0.80
C ASN A 104 -21.05 -11.06 0.50
N ALA A 105 -20.19 -10.63 1.42
CA ALA A 105 -19.27 -9.51 1.19
C ALA A 105 -18.33 -9.77 0.00
N ASP A 106 -17.90 -11.01 -0.20
CA ASP A 106 -17.01 -11.40 -1.30
C ASP A 106 -17.65 -11.18 -2.68
N ASP A 107 -18.94 -11.46 -2.84
CA ASP A 107 -19.65 -11.24 -4.11
C ASP A 107 -19.78 -9.75 -4.43
N ALA A 108 -20.06 -8.93 -3.42
CA ALA A 108 -20.14 -7.47 -3.55
C ALA A 108 -18.77 -6.88 -3.92
N ILE A 109 -17.70 -7.39 -3.30
CA ILE A 109 -16.33 -7.06 -3.66
C ILE A 109 -16.10 -7.44 -5.12
N GLN A 110 -16.26 -8.71 -5.51
CA GLN A 110 -16.03 -9.15 -6.89
C GLN A 110 -16.82 -8.35 -7.93
N GLY A 111 -18.08 -8.00 -7.63
CA GLY A 111 -18.89 -7.13 -8.49
C GLY A 111 -18.28 -5.72 -8.64
N TRP A 112 -17.84 -5.12 -7.54
CA TRP A 112 -17.17 -3.81 -7.56
C TRP A 112 -15.81 -3.87 -8.28
N LEU A 113 -15.03 -4.92 -8.05
CA LEU A 113 -13.74 -5.16 -8.71
C LEU A 113 -13.92 -5.26 -10.23
N THR A 114 -14.89 -6.06 -10.68
CA THR A 114 -15.21 -6.27 -12.10
C THR A 114 -15.72 -4.98 -12.76
N ALA A 115 -16.48 -4.15 -12.03
CA ALA A 115 -16.95 -2.86 -12.52
C ALA A 115 -15.79 -1.86 -12.73
N GLN A 116 -14.71 -1.96 -11.94
CA GLN A 116 -13.53 -1.10 -12.05
C GLN A 116 -12.44 -1.60 -12.99
N GLU A 117 -12.42 -2.89 -13.32
CA GLU A 117 -11.36 -3.57 -14.08
C GLU A 117 -11.10 -2.96 -15.48
N LEU A 118 -12.02 -2.14 -15.98
CA LEU A 118 -11.96 -1.53 -17.31
C LEU A 118 -11.02 -0.32 -17.45
N LYS A 119 -10.43 0.25 -16.37
CA LYS A 119 -9.71 1.52 -16.48
C LYS A 119 -8.25 1.55 -16.00
N GLU A 120 -7.85 0.83 -14.96
CA GLU A 120 -6.50 0.94 -14.39
C GLU A 120 -5.94 -0.36 -13.81
N LYS A 121 -4.61 -0.45 -13.67
CA LYS A 121 -3.96 -1.56 -12.95
C LYS A 121 -4.08 -1.30 -11.45
N TRP A 122 -4.52 -2.29 -10.69
CA TRP A 122 -4.78 -2.17 -9.26
C TRP A 122 -4.13 -3.31 -8.50
N ILE A 123 -3.87 -3.10 -7.21
CA ILE A 123 -3.30 -4.11 -6.30
C ILE A 123 -4.29 -4.30 -5.16
N VAL A 124 -4.66 -5.56 -4.90
CA VAL A 124 -5.51 -5.93 -3.76
C VAL A 124 -4.65 -6.40 -2.61
N LEU A 125 -4.85 -5.82 -1.44
CA LEU A 125 -4.28 -6.28 -0.19
C LEU A 125 -5.42 -6.76 0.71
N ASP A 126 -5.42 -8.04 1.03
CA ASP A 126 -6.38 -8.61 1.97
C ASP A 126 -5.78 -8.61 3.39
N LEU A 127 -6.36 -7.77 4.27
CA LEU A 127 -5.99 -7.67 5.68
C LEU A 127 -7.01 -8.36 6.60
N ARG A 128 -7.95 -9.14 6.06
CA ARG A 128 -8.89 -9.92 6.86
C ARG A 128 -8.14 -11.05 7.57
N LYS A 129 -8.29 -11.14 8.90
CA LYS A 129 -7.71 -12.23 9.70
C LYS A 129 -8.48 -13.53 9.42
N GLY A 130 -8.11 -14.27 8.37
CA GLY A 130 -8.73 -15.57 8.09
C GLY A 130 -8.06 -16.47 7.06
N GLU A 131 -7.50 -15.92 5.98
CA GLU A 131 -7.23 -16.74 4.78
C GLU A 131 -5.74 -16.92 4.42
N SER A 132 -4.80 -16.54 5.29
CA SER A 132 -3.37 -16.81 5.06
C SER A 132 -3.00 -18.31 5.16
N LYS A 133 -3.88 -19.17 5.68
CA LYS A 133 -3.53 -20.57 5.98
C LYS A 133 -4.00 -21.59 4.93
N LYS A 134 -5.00 -21.29 4.09
CA LYS A 134 -5.58 -22.29 3.16
C LYS A 134 -4.85 -22.45 1.82
N ARG A 135 -4.09 -21.45 1.36
CA ARG A 135 -3.43 -21.53 0.04
C ARG A 135 -2.15 -22.37 0.02
N LYS A 136 -1.55 -22.70 1.17
CA LYS A 136 -0.37 -23.58 1.24
C LYS A 136 -0.71 -25.07 1.31
N GLU A 137 -1.95 -25.44 1.60
CA GLU A 137 -2.33 -26.84 1.82
C GLU A 137 -2.97 -27.49 0.58
N LYS A 138 -3.48 -26.69 -0.36
CA LYS A 138 -4.10 -27.19 -1.61
C LYS A 138 -3.11 -27.46 -2.75
N ASP A 139 -1.88 -26.98 -2.65
CA ASP A 139 -0.80 -27.24 -3.62
C ASP A 139 0.11 -28.41 -3.19
N SER A 140 -0.29 -29.16 -2.15
CA SER A 140 0.45 -30.32 -1.62
C SER A 140 -0.43 -31.56 -1.36
N ALA A 141 -1.64 -31.60 -1.93
CA ALA A 141 -2.54 -32.74 -1.90
C ALA A 141 -2.80 -33.28 -3.31
#